data_AF-A0A644ZSU2-F1
#
_entry.id   AF-A0A644ZSU2-F1
#
_cell.length_a   1.000
_cell.length_b   1.000
_cell.length_c   1.000
_cell.angle_alpha   90.00
_cell.angle_beta   90.00
_cell.angle_gamma   90.00
#
_symmetry.space_group_name_H-M   'P 1'
#
loop_
_entity.id
_entity.type
_entity.pdbx_description
1 polymer ?
#
loop_
_entity_poly.entity_id
_entity_poly.type
_entity_poly.pdbx_seq_one_letter_code
_entity_poly.pdbx_strand_id
1 'polypeptide(L)'
;MSVWLCQIAKNLYFSYLKKEQNNFERVEDIVDVFDADFEQKIVDDESTFEIHKLLHNLEEPYKEVFTLRFFGDLSFLKIAELFGKTESWARVTYHRARIKLKEKLI
;
A
#
# COMPACT_ATOMS: atom_id res chain seq x y z
N MET A 1 27.89 33.02 6.42
CA MET A 1 27.88 32.04 5.30
C MET A 1 27.04 30.78 5.58
N SER A 2 26.78 30.38 6.84
CA SER A 2 26.04 29.13 7.15
C SER A 2 24.51 29.20 6.95
N VAL A 3 23.90 30.37 7.15
CA VAL A 3 22.42 30.54 7.08
C VAL A 3 21.86 30.15 5.71
N TRP A 4 22.59 30.47 4.62
CA TRP A 4 22.16 30.16 3.26
C TRP A 4 22.18 28.65 2.97
N LEU A 5 23.19 27.93 3.46
CA LEU A 5 23.28 26.47 3.35
C LEU A 5 22.17 25.77 4.15
N CYS A 6 21.86 26.26 5.36
CA CYS A 6 20.74 25.74 6.14
C CYS A 6 19.41 25.94 5.42
N GLN A 7 19.25 27.06 4.71
CA GLN A 7 18.04 27.33 3.94
C GLN A 7 17.90 26.38 2.74
N ILE A 8 19.00 26.07 2.05
CA ILE A 8 19.02 25.06 0.97
C ILE A 8 18.65 23.69 1.52
N ALA A 9 19.28 23.26 2.62
CA ALA A 9 18.99 21.98 3.24
C ALA A 9 17.50 21.86 3.65
N LYS A 10 16.96 22.92 4.25
CA LYS A 10 15.54 23.01 4.65
C LYS A 10 14.61 22.92 3.44
N ASN A 11 14.91 23.63 2.35
CA ASN A 11 14.10 23.59 1.13
C ASN A 11 14.17 22.22 0.43
N LEU A 12 15.34 21.57 0.45
CA LEU A 12 15.54 20.23 -0.11
C LEU A 12 14.73 19.19 0.67
N TYR A 13 14.77 19.29 2.01
CA TYR A 13 14.00 18.43 2.91
C TYR A 13 12.49 18.58 2.70
N PHE A 14 11.97 19.80 2.64
CA PHE A 14 10.55 20.01 2.38
C PHE A 14 10.12 19.59 0.97
N SER A 15 10.98 19.78 -0.03
CA SER A 15 10.71 19.31 -1.39
C SER A 15 10.65 17.79 -1.46
N TYR A 16 11.52 17.10 -0.71
CA TYR A 16 11.48 15.64 -0.57
C TYR A 16 10.17 15.19 0.09
N LEU A 17 9.81 15.77 1.24
CA LEU A 17 8.57 15.42 1.95
C LEU A 17 7.32 15.66 1.10
N LYS A 18 7.25 16.79 0.38
CA LYS A 18 6.10 17.12 -0.48
C LYS A 18 5.98 16.14 -1.66
N LYS A 19 7.11 15.67 -2.20
CA LYS A 19 7.14 14.65 -3.25
C LYS A 19 6.71 13.28 -2.72
N GLU A 20 7.06 12.95 -1.47
CA GLU A 20 6.55 11.75 -0.79
C GLU A 20 5.03 11.84 -0.62
N GLN A 21 4.53 12.97 -0.11
CA GLN A 21 3.10 13.24 0.11
C GLN A 21 2.26 13.12 -1.16
N ASN A 22 2.72 13.72 -2.26
CA ASN A 22 2.02 13.68 -3.55
C ASN A 22 2.03 12.28 -4.21
N ASN A 23 3.01 11.42 -3.86
CA ASN A 23 2.98 10.03 -4.26
C ASN A 23 2.00 9.21 -3.41
N PHE A 24 1.77 9.56 -2.13
CA PHE A 24 0.77 8.88 -1.30
C PHE A 24 -0.65 9.19 -1.73
N GLU A 25 -0.98 10.44 -2.05
CA GLU A 25 -2.33 10.82 -2.52
C GLU A 25 -2.72 10.05 -3.80
N ARG A 26 -1.79 9.90 -4.75
CA ARG A 26 -2.03 9.08 -5.94
C ARG A 26 -2.23 7.59 -5.64
N VAL A 27 -1.61 7.08 -4.57
CA VAL A 27 -1.79 5.69 -4.17
C VAL A 27 -3.17 5.49 -3.54
N GLU A 28 -3.70 6.47 -2.80
CA GLU A 28 -5.04 6.42 -2.20
C GLU A 28 -6.15 6.35 -3.27
N ASP A 29 -6.10 7.19 -4.31
CA ASP A 29 -7.08 7.15 -5.41
C ASP A 29 -7.09 5.79 -6.15
N ILE A 30 -5.93 5.13 -6.29
CA ILE A 30 -5.81 3.82 -6.93
C ILE A 30 -6.28 2.71 -5.99
N VAL A 31 -6.21 2.90 -4.66
CA VAL A 31 -6.70 1.95 -3.65
C VAL A 31 -8.21 1.83 -3.71
N ASP A 32 -8.95 2.94 -3.62
CA ASP A 32 -10.42 2.91 -3.58
C ASP A 32 -11.05 2.25 -4.81
N VAL A 33 -10.52 2.49 -6.00
CA VAL A 33 -11.08 1.95 -7.26
C VAL A 33 -10.94 0.42 -7.34
N PHE A 34 -9.87 -0.14 -6.80
CA PHE A 34 -9.66 -1.58 -6.84
C PHE A 34 -10.33 -2.29 -5.69
N ASP A 35 -10.38 -1.70 -4.49
CA ASP A 35 -11.09 -2.33 -3.38
C ASP A 35 -12.56 -2.54 -3.77
N ALA A 36 -13.17 -1.60 -4.50
CA ALA A 36 -14.50 -1.78 -5.11
C ALA A 36 -14.58 -2.89 -6.18
N ASP A 37 -13.63 -2.98 -7.12
CA ASP A 37 -13.60 -4.03 -8.17
C ASP A 37 -13.28 -5.42 -7.59
N PHE A 38 -12.46 -5.46 -6.53
CA PHE A 38 -12.04 -6.68 -5.86
C PHE A 38 -13.12 -7.21 -4.93
N GLU A 39 -13.81 -6.33 -4.19
CA GLU A 39 -15.02 -6.69 -3.45
C GLU A 39 -16.09 -7.26 -4.39
N GLN A 40 -16.31 -6.64 -5.55
CA GLN A 40 -17.24 -7.16 -6.56
C GLN A 40 -16.83 -8.56 -7.06
N LYS A 41 -15.53 -8.81 -7.28
CA LYS A 41 -15.04 -10.14 -7.68
C LYS A 41 -15.10 -11.19 -6.59
N ILE A 42 -15.11 -10.83 -5.31
CA ILE A 42 -15.24 -11.80 -4.20
C ILE A 42 -16.71 -12.24 -4.00
N VAL A 43 -17.68 -11.48 -4.52
CA VAL A 43 -19.10 -11.88 -4.46
C VAL A 43 -19.38 -13.14 -5.30
N ASP A 44 -18.56 -13.43 -6.31
CA ASP A 44 -18.61 -14.70 -7.04
C ASP A 44 -17.79 -15.79 -6.29
N ASP A 45 -18.45 -16.90 -5.96
CA ASP A 45 -17.86 -18.02 -5.22
C ASP A 45 -16.65 -18.65 -5.94
N GLU A 46 -16.69 -18.67 -7.28
CA GLU A 46 -15.66 -19.30 -8.12
C GLU A 46 -14.35 -18.48 -8.15
N SER A 47 -14.45 -17.15 -8.09
CA SER A 47 -13.30 -16.22 -8.04
C SER A 47 -12.69 -16.11 -6.65
N THR A 48 -13.48 -16.33 -5.60
CA THR A 48 -12.99 -16.29 -4.21
C THR A 48 -11.89 -17.32 -3.94
N PHE A 49 -12.07 -18.56 -4.41
CA PHE A 49 -11.07 -19.62 -4.24
C PHE A 49 -9.76 -19.30 -4.99
N GLU A 50 -9.85 -18.80 -6.22
CA GLU A 50 -8.68 -18.43 -7.01
C GLU A 50 -7.93 -17.24 -6.40
N ILE A 51 -8.63 -16.24 -5.85
CA ILE A 51 -8.02 -15.13 -5.11
C ILE A 51 -7.24 -15.65 -3.90
N HIS A 52 -7.83 -16.56 -3.11
CA HIS A 52 -7.13 -17.16 -1.97
C HIS A 52 -5.87 -17.92 -2.39
N LYS A 53 -5.92 -18.64 -3.51
CA LYS A 53 -4.77 -19.37 -4.07
C LYS A 53 -3.66 -18.42 -4.55
N LEU A 54 -4.02 -17.32 -5.20
CA LEU A 54 -3.07 -16.29 -5.64
C LEU A 54 -2.40 -15.59 -4.44
N LEU A 55 -3.19 -15.26 -3.42
CA LEU A 55 -2.70 -14.67 -2.18
C LEU A 55 -1.76 -15.61 -1.42
N HIS A 56 -2.06 -16.91 -1.40
CA HIS A 56 -1.20 -17.91 -0.76
C HIS A 56 0.20 -17.96 -1.36
N ASN A 57 0.31 -17.72 -2.68
CA ASN A 57 1.57 -17.68 -3.43
C ASN A 57 2.27 -16.32 -3.38
N LEU A 58 1.77 -15.37 -2.59
CA LEU A 58 2.37 -14.07 -2.43
C LEU A 58 3.43 -14.13 -1.32
N GLU A 59 4.61 -13.59 -1.58
CA GLU A 59 5.70 -13.56 -0.61
C GLU A 59 5.38 -12.61 0.56
N GLU A 60 5.91 -12.93 1.74
CA GLU A 60 5.90 -11.97 2.85
C GLU A 60 6.83 -10.78 2.56
N PRO A 61 6.47 -9.55 2.97
CA PRO A 61 5.33 -9.18 3.83
C PRO A 61 4.05 -8.81 3.05
N TYR A 62 4.01 -9.01 1.74
CA TYR A 62 2.90 -8.58 0.88
C TYR A 62 1.60 -9.31 1.22
N LYS A 63 1.68 -10.61 1.47
CA LYS A 63 0.55 -11.46 1.85
C LYS A 63 -0.07 -11.00 3.16
N GLU A 64 0.73 -10.87 4.21
CA GLU A 64 0.24 -10.47 5.53
C GLU A 64 -0.32 -9.05 5.54
N VAL A 65 0.38 -8.08 4.91
CA VAL A 65 -0.11 -6.70 4.80
C VAL A 65 -1.44 -6.63 4.03
N PHE A 66 -1.58 -7.36 2.93
CA PHE A 66 -2.85 -7.43 2.19
C PHE A 66 -3.95 -8.06 3.05
N THR A 67 -3.64 -9.15 3.74
CA THR A 67 -4.62 -9.87 4.57
C THR A 67 -5.14 -9.00 5.70
N LEU A 68 -4.24 -8.35 6.43
CA LEU A 68 -4.60 -7.46 7.54
C LEU A 68 -5.42 -6.26 7.07
N ARG A 69 -5.08 -5.71 5.90
CA ARG A 69 -5.81 -4.56 5.36
C ARG A 69 -7.19 -4.93 4.84
N PHE A 70 -7.27 -5.97 4.01
CA PHE A 70 -8.47 -6.33 3.25
C PHE A 70 -9.44 -7.21 4.04
N PHE A 71 -8.95 -8.21 4.77
CA PHE A 71 -9.80 -9.10 5.57
C PHE A 71 -9.89 -8.69 7.04
N GLY A 72 -8.89 -7.95 7.54
CA GLY A 72 -8.83 -7.52 8.94
C GLY A 72 -9.32 -6.09 9.19
N ASP A 73 -9.61 -5.32 8.14
CA ASP A 73 -9.95 -3.88 8.21
C ASP A 73 -8.98 -3.03 9.04
N LEU A 74 -7.71 -3.45 9.16
CA LEU A 74 -6.72 -2.68 9.91
C LEU A 74 -6.36 -1.40 9.14
N SER A 75 -6.16 -0.31 9.88
CA SER A 75 -5.59 0.91 9.31
C SER A 75 -4.11 0.70 8.98
N PHE A 76 -3.59 1.41 7.97
CA PHE A 76 -2.18 1.36 7.62
C PHE A 76 -1.28 1.72 8.80
N LEU A 77 -1.75 2.59 9.70
CA LEU A 77 -1.05 2.94 10.92
C LEU A 77 -0.89 1.73 11.86
N LYS A 78 -1.97 0.99 12.14
CA LYS A 78 -1.90 -0.22 12.98
C LYS A 78 -1.08 -1.33 12.33
N ILE A 79 -1.17 -1.49 11.02
CA ILE A 79 -0.34 -2.43 10.27
C ILE A 79 1.13 -2.03 10.43
N ALA A 80 1.46 -0.75 10.22
CA ALA A 80 2.82 -0.27 10.39
C ALA A 80 3.35 -0.48 11.82
N GLU A 81 2.53 -0.26 12.85
CA GLU A 81 2.88 -0.56 14.24
C GLU A 81 3.19 -2.05 14.45
N LEU A 82 2.36 -2.95 13.91
CA LEU A 82 2.56 -4.40 13.99
C LEU A 82 3.92 -4.82 13.40
N PHE A 83 4.31 -4.23 12.28
CA PHE A 83 5.57 -4.52 11.58
C PHE A 83 6.77 -3.70 12.08
N GLY A 84 6.57 -2.76 13.01
CA GLY A 84 7.62 -1.82 13.44
C GLY A 84 8.14 -0.94 12.29
N LYS A 85 7.25 -0.54 11.39
CA LYS A 85 7.56 0.27 10.18
C LYS A 85 6.77 1.58 10.18
N THR A 86 6.95 2.36 9.12
CA THR A 86 6.17 3.59 8.90
C THR A 86 4.84 3.28 8.22
N GLU A 87 3.84 4.12 8.43
CA GLU A 87 2.54 4.00 7.73
C GLU A 87 2.72 4.05 6.19
N SER A 88 3.65 4.88 5.72
CA SER A 88 4.11 4.93 4.33
C SER A 88 4.54 3.56 3.79
N TRP A 89 5.35 2.82 4.56
CA TRP A 89 5.78 1.48 4.19
C TRP A 89 4.60 0.51 4.07
N ALA A 90 3.62 0.59 4.98
CA ALA A 90 2.43 -0.26 4.94
C ALA A 90 1.58 0.02 3.69
N ARG A 91 1.34 1.31 3.35
CA ARG A 91 0.65 1.73 2.12
C ARG A 91 1.34 1.21 0.86
N VAL A 92 2.66 1.40 0.75
CA VAL A 92 3.44 0.97 -0.43
C VAL A 92 3.47 -0.55 -0.55
N THR A 93 3.58 -1.26 0.56
CA THR A 93 3.61 -2.73 0.58
C THR A 93 2.25 -3.28 0.18
N TYR A 94 1.16 -2.73 0.70
CA TYR A 94 -0.21 -3.06 0.27
C TYR A 94 -0.40 -2.83 -1.24
N HIS A 95 0.02 -1.68 -1.75
CA HIS A 95 -0.08 -1.38 -3.17
C HIS A 95 0.70 -2.37 -4.05
N ARG A 96 1.92 -2.74 -3.66
CA ARG A 96 2.71 -3.75 -4.37
C ARG A 96 2.06 -5.14 -4.32
N ALA A 97 1.47 -5.51 -3.18
CA ALA A 97 0.70 -6.75 -3.04
C ALA A 97 -0.46 -6.79 -4.05
N ARG A 98 -1.17 -5.67 -4.19
CA ARG A 98 -2.27 -5.50 -5.15
C ARG A 98 -1.83 -5.60 -6.61
N ILE A 99 -0.72 -4.95 -7.00
CA ILE A 99 -0.17 -5.07 -8.36
C ILE A 99 0.12 -6.54 -8.67
N LYS A 100 0.81 -7.24 -7.77
CA LYS A 100 1.15 -8.66 -7.95
C LYS A 100 -0.09 -9.55 -8.08
N LEU A 101 -1.17 -9.26 -7.35
CA LEU A 101 -2.44 -9.99 -7.47
C LEU A 101 -3.12 -9.70 -8.82
N LYS A 102 -3.14 -8.44 -9.25
CA LYS A 102 -3.72 -8.03 -10.54
C LYS A 102 -2.98 -8.67 -11.72
N GLU A 103 -1.66 -8.69 -11.70
CA GLU A 103 -0.84 -9.32 -12.75
C GLU A 103 -1.09 -10.82 -12.89
N LYS A 104 -1.48 -11.51 -11.81
CA LYS A 104 -1.77 -12.95 -11.84
C LYS A 104 -3.23 -13.30 -12.15
N LEU A 105 -4.14 -12.31 -12.11
CA LEU A 105 -5.56 -12.47 -12.46
C LEU A 105 -5.84 -12.26 -13.96
N ILE A 106 -4.84 -11.81 -14.72
CA ILE A 106 -4.88 -11.60 -16.18
C ILE A 106 -4.11 -12.73 -16.85
#